data_AF-A0ABD3XD09-F1
#
_entry.id   AF-A0ABD3XD09-F1
#
_cell.length_a   1.000
_cell.length_b   1.000
_cell.length_c   1.000
_cell.angle_alpha   90.00
_cell.angle_beta   90.00
_cell.angle_gamma   90.00
#
_symmetry.space_group_name_H-M   'P 1'
#
loop_
_entity.id
_entity.type
_entity.pdbx_description
1 polymer ?
#
loop_
_entity_poly.entity_id
_entity_poly.type
_entity_poly.pdbx_seq_one_letter_code
_entity_poly.pdbx_strand_id
1 'polypeptide(L)'
;EMDHKFRINNISGEISVLQELDADGGLDRYVIILKALQQSNPFRSATSTLYVHVIDINDNPPIFSPNNYNCNVTEHSAVGQVICRVTATDTDKGANGEFRYELTNGNAVDIDPISGYIHVKDTKMLDRETESHLFIKAIAKSSDGEMMDNANITINLIDINDNSPMFTQSSYNLIVQNISIGDYVGKITAFDLDSGDNRKLTYACGTCLSNIGVCSGDSMKCHFPFSIDPETGNITLNGCTAGCIYSTLVSVCDSSKFSPRLCATTLLVIRVDDISPFPIFDREKENNRTSLHCSPVYPDSTIAPTSDTT
;
A
#
# COMPACT_ATOMS: atom_id res chain seq x y z
N GLU A 1 -9.70 66.54 1.85
CA GLU A 1 -8.56 66.12 2.69
C GLU A 1 -7.57 65.38 1.81
N MET A 2 -6.26 65.57 1.99
CA MET A 2 -5.32 64.56 1.50
C MET A 2 -5.60 63.30 2.30
N ASP A 3 -5.71 62.17 1.62
CA ASP A 3 -5.63 60.85 2.25
C ASP A 3 -4.51 60.90 3.29
N HIS A 4 -4.75 60.48 4.54
CA HIS A 4 -3.89 60.73 5.71
C HIS A 4 -2.45 60.15 5.60
N LYS A 5 -2.12 59.59 4.44
CA LYS A 5 -0.85 59.01 4.03
C LYS A 5 0.19 60.02 3.53
N PHE A 6 -0.19 61.25 3.15
CA PHE A 6 0.75 62.26 2.64
C PHE A 6 0.64 63.60 3.36
N ARG A 7 1.77 64.32 3.45
CA ARG A 7 1.86 65.69 3.98
C ARG A 7 2.68 66.55 3.05
N ILE A 8 2.30 67.83 2.93
CA ILE A 8 3.10 68.86 2.27
C ILE A 8 3.52 69.93 3.28
N ASN A 9 4.80 70.34 3.25
CA ASN A 9 5.29 71.50 3.96
C ASN A 9 4.77 72.78 3.27
N ASN A 10 4.07 73.63 4.01
CA ASN A 10 3.39 74.81 3.46
C ASN A 10 4.33 75.97 3.09
N ILE A 11 5.63 75.89 3.43
CA ILE A 11 6.65 76.89 3.08
C ILE A 11 7.60 76.33 2.02
N SER A 12 8.18 75.14 2.22
CA SER A 12 9.14 74.56 1.28
C SER A 12 8.51 73.84 0.10
N GLY A 13 7.24 73.43 0.22
CA GLY A 13 6.56 72.59 -0.77
C GLY A 13 7.01 71.12 -0.76
N GLU A 14 7.86 70.72 0.18
CA GLU A 14 8.31 69.32 0.33
C GLU A 14 7.13 68.41 0.69
N ILE A 15 7.02 67.28 -0.03
CA ILE A 15 5.97 66.28 0.19
C ILE A 15 6.61 65.05 0.85
N SER A 16 6.05 64.63 1.98
CA SER A 16 6.50 63.47 2.75
C SER A 16 5.38 62.46 2.91
N VAL A 17 5.72 61.17 2.87
CA VAL A 17 4.84 60.07 3.24
C VAL A 17 4.70 60.03 4.78
N LEU A 18 3.48 59.85 5.28
CA LEU A 18 3.15 59.80 6.70
C LEU A 18 2.84 58.38 7.21
N GLN A 19 2.40 57.49 6.32
CA GLN A 19 2.07 56.10 6.61
C GLN A 19 2.59 55.23 5.48
N GLU A 20 2.90 53.97 5.80
CA GLU A 20 3.40 53.01 4.82
C GLU A 20 2.43 52.87 3.63
N LEU A 21 3.05 52.74 2.46
CA LEU A 21 2.39 52.47 1.21
C LEU A 21 2.64 50.99 0.91
N ASP A 22 1.56 50.24 0.81
CA ASP A 22 1.56 48.81 0.60
C ASP A 22 0.94 48.57 -0.78
N ALA A 23 1.68 47.89 -1.66
CA ALA A 23 1.23 47.60 -3.01
C ALA A 23 0.30 46.39 -3.06
N ASP A 24 0.32 45.52 -2.06
CA ASP A 24 -0.17 44.13 -2.08
C ASP A 24 -1.55 44.01 -1.43
N GLY A 25 -1.91 44.97 -0.58
CA GLY A 25 -3.28 45.19 -0.12
C GLY A 25 -3.84 46.59 -0.43
N GLY A 26 -2.99 47.51 -0.89
CA GLY A 26 -3.31 48.94 -1.01
C GLY A 26 -3.54 49.47 -2.43
N LEU A 27 -3.57 50.79 -2.54
CA LEU A 27 -3.67 51.49 -3.83
C LEU A 27 -2.30 51.50 -4.53
N ASP A 28 -2.28 51.08 -5.78
CA ASP A 28 -1.12 51.16 -6.69
C ASP A 28 -0.81 52.58 -7.16
N ARG A 29 -1.78 53.50 -7.03
CA ARG A 29 -1.67 54.90 -7.44
C ARG A 29 -2.48 55.84 -6.57
N TYR A 30 -1.85 56.95 -6.18
CA TYR A 30 -2.52 58.09 -5.56
C TYR A 30 -2.53 59.30 -6.50
N VAL A 31 -3.65 60.00 -6.57
CA VAL A 31 -3.81 61.25 -7.33
C VAL A 31 -4.02 62.40 -6.35
N ILE A 32 -2.99 63.23 -6.19
CA ILE A 32 -2.98 64.31 -5.21
C ILE A 32 -3.10 65.64 -5.94
N ILE A 33 -4.15 66.41 -5.64
CA ILE A 33 -4.30 67.77 -6.18
C ILE A 33 -3.64 68.75 -5.22
N LEU A 34 -2.56 69.37 -5.67
CA LEU A 34 -1.84 70.42 -4.97
C LEU A 34 -2.48 71.78 -5.27
N LYS A 35 -2.56 72.65 -4.27
CA LYS A 35 -3.06 74.03 -4.42
C LYS A 35 -2.08 75.00 -3.78
N ALA A 36 -1.53 75.92 -4.57
CA ALA A 36 -0.74 77.05 -4.08
C ALA A 36 -1.65 78.29 -3.96
N LEU A 37 -1.49 79.05 -2.89
CA LEU A 37 -2.26 80.26 -2.59
C LEU A 37 -1.33 81.44 -2.37
N GLN A 38 -1.51 82.51 -3.13
CA GLN A 38 -0.85 83.77 -2.88
C GLN A 38 -1.47 84.40 -1.61
N GLN A 39 -0.64 84.75 -0.62
CA GLN A 39 -1.10 85.30 0.66
C GLN A 39 -1.39 86.82 0.64
N SER A 40 -1.15 87.50 -0.49
CA SER A 40 -1.41 88.93 -0.67
C SER A 40 -2.58 89.19 -1.62
N ASN A 41 -3.30 90.30 -1.40
CA ASN A 41 -4.40 90.75 -2.24
C ASN A 41 -3.88 91.28 -3.60
N PRO A 42 -4.46 90.89 -4.75
CA PRO A 42 -5.53 89.91 -4.93
C PRO A 42 -5.07 88.47 -4.70
N PHE A 43 -5.86 87.71 -3.92
CA PHE A 43 -5.61 86.29 -3.71
C PHE A 43 -5.69 85.55 -5.05
N ARG A 44 -4.60 84.90 -5.44
CA ARG A 44 -4.51 84.02 -6.60
C ARG A 44 -4.23 82.60 -6.15
N SER A 45 -4.76 81.63 -6.88
CA SER A 45 -4.44 80.22 -6.66
C SER A 45 -4.06 79.52 -7.94
N ALA A 46 -3.13 78.57 -7.84
CA ALA A 46 -2.81 77.63 -8.90
C ALA A 46 -2.95 76.21 -8.37
N THR A 47 -3.40 75.29 -9.22
CA THR A 47 -3.50 73.86 -8.89
C THR A 47 -2.59 73.05 -9.79
N SER A 48 -2.03 71.97 -9.25
CA SER A 48 -1.27 70.98 -10.00
C SER A 48 -1.66 69.58 -9.54
N THR A 49 -1.59 68.58 -10.42
CA THR A 49 -1.89 67.19 -10.08
C THR A 49 -0.59 66.42 -9.97
N LEU A 50 -0.35 65.83 -8.79
CA LEU A 50 0.74 64.91 -8.53
C LEU A 50 0.21 63.47 -8.64
N TYR A 51 0.90 62.67 -9.43
CA TYR A 51 0.66 61.23 -9.52
C TYR A 51 1.75 60.50 -8.74
N VAL A 52 1.35 59.76 -7.72
CA VAL A 52 2.25 58.89 -6.94
C VAL A 52 1.94 57.46 -7.34
N HIS A 53 2.93 56.75 -7.88
CA HIS A 53 2.84 55.33 -8.17
C HIS A 53 3.55 54.56 -7.06
N VAL A 54 2.87 53.58 -6.48
CA VAL A 54 3.48 52.66 -5.51
C VAL A 54 4.12 51.53 -6.29
N ILE A 55 5.42 51.34 -6.09
CA ILE A 55 6.17 50.25 -6.71
C ILE A 55 6.16 49.10 -5.71
N ASP A 56 5.81 47.94 -6.22
CA ASP A 56 5.80 46.70 -5.45
C ASP A 56 7.22 46.25 -5.07
N ILE A 57 7.36 45.69 -3.87
CA ILE A 57 8.59 45.11 -3.34
C ILE A 57 8.31 43.68 -2.91
N ASN A 58 9.30 42.80 -3.01
CA ASN A 58 9.15 41.42 -2.52
C ASN A 58 9.17 41.42 -0.99
N ASP A 59 8.01 41.53 -0.35
CA ASP A 59 7.87 41.59 1.11
C ASP A 59 6.90 40.55 1.71
N ASN A 60 6.20 39.77 0.86
CA ASN A 60 5.37 38.66 1.29
C ASN A 60 5.96 37.32 0.83
N PRO A 61 6.00 36.30 1.70
CA PRO A 61 6.42 34.97 1.30
C PRO A 61 5.31 34.25 0.53
N PRO A 62 5.66 33.27 -0.33
CA PRO A 62 4.67 32.33 -0.85
C PRO A 62 4.12 31.49 0.30
N ILE A 63 2.80 31.26 0.34
CA ILE A 63 2.13 30.54 1.44
C ILE A 63 1.39 29.32 0.91
N PHE A 64 1.65 28.14 1.50
CA PHE A 64 0.91 26.92 1.19
C PHE A 64 -0.51 26.93 1.79
N SER A 65 -1.50 26.53 1.00
CA SER A 65 -2.88 26.34 1.47
C SER A 65 -3.55 25.16 0.74
N PRO A 66 -3.67 23.98 1.38
CA PRO A 66 -3.27 23.64 2.76
C PRO A 66 -1.75 23.47 2.94
N ASN A 67 -1.28 23.33 4.18
CA ASN A 67 0.13 23.05 4.54
C ASN A 67 0.42 21.57 4.88
N ASN A 68 -0.60 20.71 4.81
CA ASN A 68 -0.46 19.26 4.96
C ASN A 68 -1.25 18.57 3.84
N TYR A 69 -0.59 17.64 3.15
CA TYR A 69 -1.16 16.89 2.03
C TYR A 69 -1.08 15.40 2.32
N ASN A 70 -2.15 14.68 1.97
CA ASN A 70 -2.18 13.23 2.01
C ASN A 70 -2.52 12.72 0.61
N CYS A 71 -1.59 11.98 0.02
CA CYS A 71 -1.67 11.49 -1.34
C CYS A 71 -1.50 9.98 -1.37
N ASN A 72 -1.99 9.32 -2.43
CA ASN A 72 -1.79 7.89 -2.63
C ASN A 72 -1.11 7.65 -3.96
N VAL A 73 -0.21 6.67 -4.02
CA VAL A 73 0.36 6.18 -5.28
C VAL A 73 0.46 4.67 -5.21
N THR A 74 0.13 3.98 -6.29
CA THR A 74 0.34 2.53 -6.36
C THR A 74 1.84 2.26 -6.44
N GLU A 75 2.32 1.25 -5.72
CA GLU A 75 3.70 0.81 -5.92
C GLU A 75 3.95 0.36 -7.36
N HIS A 76 5.20 0.29 -7.78
CA HIS A 76 5.56 0.05 -9.19
C HIS A 76 4.97 1.04 -10.21
N SER A 77 4.40 2.17 -9.78
CA SER A 77 3.92 3.23 -10.68
C SER A 77 5.04 3.71 -11.59
N ALA A 78 4.70 3.94 -12.86
CA ALA A 78 5.68 4.31 -13.87
C ALA A 78 6.25 5.71 -13.61
N VAL A 79 7.52 5.92 -13.96
CA VAL A 79 8.16 7.23 -13.93
C VAL A 79 7.34 8.25 -14.72
N GLY A 80 7.13 9.43 -14.13
CA GLY A 80 6.29 10.50 -14.68
C GLY A 80 4.81 10.41 -14.33
N GLN A 81 4.35 9.32 -13.69
CA GLN A 81 2.97 9.25 -13.19
C GLN A 81 2.73 10.32 -12.13
N VAL A 82 1.69 11.13 -12.33
CA VAL A 82 1.29 12.18 -11.40
C VAL A 82 0.65 11.56 -10.16
N ILE A 83 1.09 11.99 -8.97
CA ILE A 83 0.61 11.52 -7.67
C ILE A 83 -0.43 12.51 -7.12
N CYS A 84 -0.04 13.76 -6.95
CA CYS A 84 -0.91 14.83 -6.48
C CYS A 84 -0.31 16.20 -6.83
N ARG A 85 -0.99 17.27 -6.43
CA ARG A 85 -0.55 18.65 -6.64
C ARG A 85 -0.59 19.41 -5.33
N VAL A 86 0.47 20.14 -5.03
CA VAL A 86 0.51 21.12 -3.95
C VAL A 86 0.26 22.52 -4.49
N THR A 87 -0.28 23.40 -3.65
CA THR A 87 -0.58 24.79 -4.05
C THR A 87 -0.10 25.75 -2.97
N ALA A 88 0.70 26.71 -3.41
CA ALA A 88 1.04 27.92 -2.66
C ALA A 88 0.60 29.16 -3.46
N THR A 89 0.52 30.28 -2.77
CA THR A 89 0.21 31.59 -3.36
C THR A 89 1.06 32.65 -2.72
N ASP A 90 1.53 33.59 -3.53
CA ASP A 90 2.21 34.80 -3.09
C ASP A 90 1.31 36.00 -3.39
N THR A 91 1.26 36.97 -2.48
CA THR A 91 0.41 38.16 -2.62
C THR A 91 1.09 39.29 -3.38
N ASP A 92 2.42 39.21 -3.56
CA ASP A 92 3.19 40.24 -4.25
C ASP A 92 2.86 40.28 -5.75
N LYS A 93 3.12 41.42 -6.37
CA LYS A 93 2.69 41.68 -7.76
C LYS A 93 3.78 41.38 -8.77
N GLY A 94 3.37 40.81 -9.89
CA GLY A 94 4.27 40.57 -11.02
C GLY A 94 5.39 39.60 -10.66
N ALA A 95 6.64 39.99 -10.90
CA ALA A 95 7.81 39.13 -10.68
C ALA A 95 8.13 38.89 -9.19
N ASN A 96 7.67 39.76 -8.29
CA ASN A 96 7.89 39.59 -6.86
C ASN A 96 7.06 38.41 -6.32
N GLY A 97 5.82 38.26 -6.80
CA GLY A 97 4.97 37.11 -6.50
C GLY A 97 5.30 35.82 -7.27
N GLU A 98 6.39 35.80 -8.05
CA GLU A 98 6.85 34.56 -8.70
C GLU A 98 7.72 33.74 -7.75
N PHE A 99 7.39 32.46 -7.61
CA PHE A 99 8.11 31.50 -6.78
C PHE A 99 8.22 30.14 -7.48
N ARG A 100 9.06 29.26 -6.95
CA ARG A 100 9.25 27.89 -7.45
C ARG A 100 9.07 26.85 -6.36
N TYR A 101 8.56 25.69 -6.74
CA TYR A 101 8.46 24.53 -5.87
C TYR A 101 9.73 23.68 -5.89
N GLU A 102 10.09 23.15 -4.72
CA GLU A 102 11.18 22.20 -4.53
C GLU A 102 10.74 21.12 -3.52
N LEU A 103 11.36 19.93 -3.58
CA LEU A 103 11.17 18.87 -2.58
C LEU A 103 12.44 18.63 -1.78
N THR A 104 12.28 18.38 -0.49
CA THR A 104 13.31 17.77 0.36
C THR A 104 12.97 16.31 0.60
N ASN A 105 13.99 15.44 0.58
CA ASN A 105 13.85 13.97 0.64
C ASN A 105 13.07 13.34 -0.55
N GLY A 106 13.08 13.99 -1.72
CA GLY A 106 12.45 13.50 -2.96
C GLY A 106 13.32 12.52 -3.76
N ASN A 107 13.72 11.40 -3.16
CA ASN A 107 14.48 10.38 -3.89
C ASN A 107 13.56 9.58 -4.84
N ALA A 108 12.38 9.18 -4.34
CA ALA A 108 11.40 8.37 -5.08
C ALA A 108 10.50 9.20 -6.02
N VAL A 109 10.34 10.50 -5.75
CA VAL A 109 9.42 11.40 -6.45
C VAL A 109 10.07 12.75 -6.74
N ASP A 110 9.52 13.48 -7.71
CA ASP A 110 9.94 14.82 -8.06
C ASP A 110 8.74 15.78 -8.15
N ILE A 111 8.99 17.08 -8.18
CA ILE A 111 7.97 18.12 -8.32
C ILE A 111 8.24 18.99 -9.54
N ASP A 112 7.18 19.32 -10.28
CA ASP A 112 7.27 20.36 -11.29
C ASP A 112 7.37 21.74 -10.59
N PRO A 113 8.44 22.52 -10.84
CA PRO A 113 8.75 23.71 -10.06
C PRO A 113 7.79 24.88 -10.30
N ILE A 114 6.90 24.80 -11.29
CA ILE A 114 5.97 25.89 -11.63
C ILE A 114 4.54 25.51 -11.22
N SER A 115 4.11 24.30 -11.57
CA SER A 115 2.73 23.85 -11.39
C SER A 115 2.47 23.20 -10.03
N GLY A 116 3.52 22.72 -9.36
CA GLY A 116 3.41 22.01 -8.07
C GLY A 116 2.92 20.56 -8.20
N TYR A 117 2.89 20.00 -9.42
CA TYR A 117 2.57 18.59 -9.63
C TYR A 117 3.73 17.69 -9.18
N ILE A 118 3.43 16.76 -8.28
CA ILE A 118 4.35 15.74 -7.81
C ILE A 118 4.17 14.48 -8.66
N HIS A 119 5.27 13.90 -9.10
CA HIS A 119 5.27 12.72 -9.96
C HIS A 119 6.36 11.72 -9.57
N VAL A 120 6.18 10.47 -9.99
CA VAL A 120 7.14 9.40 -9.73
C VAL A 120 8.46 9.66 -10.46
N LYS A 121 9.57 9.55 -9.74
CA LYS A 121 10.93 9.72 -10.27
C LYS A 121 11.66 8.39 -10.40
N ASP A 122 11.54 7.53 -9.40
CA ASP A 122 12.14 6.19 -9.40
C ASP A 122 11.14 5.16 -8.89
N THR A 123 10.63 4.36 -9.82
CA THR A 123 9.69 3.27 -9.55
C THR A 123 10.25 2.24 -8.55
N LYS A 124 11.57 2.03 -8.49
CA LYS A 124 12.17 1.04 -7.58
C LYS A 124 12.16 1.45 -6.12
N MET A 125 11.91 2.73 -5.84
CA MET A 125 11.77 3.25 -4.49
C MET A 125 10.31 3.25 -4.01
N LEU A 126 9.38 2.79 -4.85
CA LEU A 126 7.98 2.59 -4.51
C LEU A 126 7.75 1.09 -4.33
N ASP A 127 8.08 0.60 -3.14
CA ASP A 127 7.92 -0.79 -2.69
C ASP A 127 7.32 -0.71 -1.27
N ARG A 128 6.05 -1.13 -1.15
CA ARG A 128 5.25 -1.03 0.07
C ARG A 128 5.71 -2.02 1.13
N GLU A 129 6.24 -3.17 0.74
CA GLU A 129 6.80 -4.18 1.64
C GLU A 129 8.06 -3.67 2.32
N THR A 130 8.82 -2.80 1.64
CA THR A 130 9.96 -2.07 2.23
C THR A 130 9.48 -0.89 3.08
N GLU A 131 8.68 0.02 2.52
CA GLU A 131 8.20 1.21 3.22
C GLU A 131 6.81 1.64 2.72
N SER A 132 5.79 1.49 3.57
CA SER A 132 4.40 1.76 3.19
C SER A 132 4.04 3.25 3.03
N HIS A 133 4.88 4.17 3.53
CA HIS A 133 4.61 5.61 3.55
C HIS A 133 5.86 6.44 3.28
N LEU A 134 5.75 7.45 2.41
CA LEU A 134 6.81 8.44 2.20
C LEU A 134 6.45 9.76 2.89
N PHE A 135 7.38 10.29 3.68
CA PHE A 135 7.26 11.60 4.31
C PHE A 135 8.17 12.60 3.60
N ILE A 136 7.55 13.56 2.93
CA ILE A 136 8.23 14.53 2.05
C ILE A 136 7.85 15.93 2.50
N LYS A 137 8.77 16.87 2.34
CA LYS A 137 8.48 18.29 2.57
C LYS A 137 8.65 19.06 1.26
N ALA A 138 7.57 19.70 0.83
CA ALA A 138 7.57 20.65 -0.26
C ALA A 138 7.94 22.04 0.25
N ILE A 139 8.67 22.76 -0.57
CA ILE A 139 9.12 24.12 -0.33
C ILE A 139 8.60 24.97 -1.48
N ALA A 140 7.98 26.09 -1.17
CA ALA A 140 7.71 27.15 -2.13
C ALA A 140 8.69 28.27 -1.81
N LYS A 141 9.50 28.67 -2.79
CA LYS A 141 10.62 29.60 -2.60
C LYS A 141 10.53 30.74 -3.61
N SER A 142 10.57 31.98 -3.13
CA SER A 142 10.54 33.19 -3.96
C SER A 142 11.66 33.18 -5.01
N SER A 143 11.47 33.94 -6.08
CA SER A 143 12.42 34.00 -7.21
C SER A 143 13.83 34.46 -6.82
N ASP A 144 13.96 35.35 -5.83
CA ASP A 144 15.23 35.79 -5.24
C ASP A 144 15.79 34.81 -4.18
N GLY A 145 14.95 33.88 -3.72
CA GLY A 145 15.28 32.86 -2.74
C GLY A 145 15.34 33.32 -1.30
N GLU A 146 14.93 34.55 -0.99
CA GLU A 146 14.95 35.10 0.37
C GLU A 146 13.73 34.67 1.20
N MET A 147 12.60 34.41 0.55
CA MET A 147 11.33 34.06 1.19
C MET A 147 10.88 32.66 0.81
N MET A 148 10.34 31.94 1.79
CA MET A 148 9.90 30.56 1.60
C MET A 148 8.85 30.13 2.61
N ASP A 149 8.02 29.17 2.21
CA ASP A 149 7.16 28.40 3.10
C ASP A 149 7.30 26.91 2.81
N ASN A 150 6.81 26.07 3.73
CA ASN A 150 6.94 24.63 3.65
C ASN A 150 5.60 23.93 3.91
N ALA A 151 5.35 22.85 3.18
CA ALA A 151 4.23 21.95 3.42
C ALA A 151 4.70 20.51 3.61
N ASN A 152 4.04 19.78 4.51
CA ASN A 152 4.28 18.36 4.70
C ASN A 152 3.40 17.54 3.75
N ILE A 153 3.97 16.49 3.17
CA ILE A 153 3.27 15.57 2.28
C ILE A 153 3.51 14.15 2.81
N THR A 154 2.41 13.46 3.06
CA THR A 154 2.42 12.01 3.31
C THR A 154 1.91 11.32 2.05
N ILE A 155 2.72 10.44 1.47
CA ILE A 155 2.33 9.61 0.33
C ILE A 155 2.16 8.18 0.82
N ASN A 156 0.94 7.64 0.76
CA ASN A 156 0.67 6.24 1.10
C ASN A 156 0.85 5.37 -0.15
N LEU A 157 1.60 4.27 -0.03
CA LEU A 157 1.72 3.30 -1.11
C LEU A 157 0.52 2.34 -1.13
N ILE A 158 -0.12 2.23 -2.28
CA ILE A 158 -1.18 1.24 -2.54
C ILE A 158 -0.51 -0.05 -3.02
N ASP A 159 -0.82 -1.13 -2.29
CA ASP A 159 -0.39 -2.50 -2.50
C ASP A 159 -0.80 -3.06 -3.88
N ILE A 160 0.14 -3.76 -4.52
CA ILE A 160 -0.01 -4.65 -5.66
C ILE A 160 0.28 -6.06 -5.16
N ASN A 161 -0.40 -7.06 -5.73
CA ASN A 161 -0.10 -8.46 -5.45
C ASN A 161 1.16 -8.90 -6.22
N ASP A 162 2.36 -8.59 -5.70
CA ASP A 162 3.65 -8.92 -6.32
C ASP A 162 4.50 -9.89 -5.48
N ASN A 163 4.14 -10.15 -4.23
CA ASN A 163 4.78 -11.19 -3.42
C ASN A 163 3.97 -12.48 -3.49
N SER A 164 4.64 -13.58 -3.82
CA SER A 164 4.02 -14.90 -3.74
C SER A 164 4.02 -15.41 -2.30
N PRO A 165 2.98 -16.12 -1.86
CA PRO A 165 2.99 -16.78 -0.56
C PRO A 165 4.24 -17.66 -0.39
N MET A 166 4.82 -17.69 0.80
CA MET A 166 5.98 -18.52 1.12
C MET A 166 5.68 -19.44 2.30
N PHE A 167 5.92 -20.74 2.11
CA PHE A 167 5.87 -21.71 3.20
C PHE A 167 7.01 -21.46 4.19
N THR A 168 6.76 -21.72 5.48
CA THR A 168 7.79 -21.60 6.53
C THR A 168 8.86 -22.68 6.45
N GLN A 169 8.59 -23.76 5.70
CA GLN A 169 9.52 -24.86 5.48
C GLN A 169 9.62 -25.19 3.98
N SER A 170 10.80 -25.62 3.54
CA SER A 170 11.03 -26.11 2.18
C SER A 170 10.36 -27.47 1.91
N SER A 171 10.10 -28.23 2.96
CA SER A 171 9.28 -29.45 2.98
C SER A 171 8.78 -29.72 4.39
N TYR A 172 7.56 -30.23 4.53
CA TYR A 172 6.99 -30.64 5.81
C TYR A 172 7.11 -32.15 5.97
N ASN A 173 7.73 -32.60 7.07
CA ASN A 173 7.85 -34.01 7.42
C ASN A 173 7.14 -34.26 8.75
N LEU A 174 5.97 -34.88 8.70
CA LEU A 174 5.15 -35.20 9.87
C LEU A 174 5.28 -36.69 10.18
N ILE A 175 5.43 -37.02 11.45
CA ILE A 175 5.44 -38.39 11.94
C ILE A 175 4.31 -38.51 12.95
N VAL A 176 3.41 -39.45 12.71
CA VAL A 176 2.20 -39.65 13.52
C VAL A 176 2.03 -41.12 13.85
N GLN A 177 1.42 -41.39 15.00
CA GLN A 177 1.27 -42.73 15.56
C GLN A 177 -0.11 -42.88 16.16
N ASN A 178 -0.71 -44.07 16.03
CA ASN A 178 -2.01 -44.42 16.62
C ASN A 178 -3.14 -43.42 16.28
N ILE A 179 -3.15 -42.89 15.05
CA ILE A 179 -4.15 -41.94 14.59
C ILE A 179 -5.42 -42.63 14.09
N SER A 180 -6.57 -42.01 14.33
CA SER A 180 -7.90 -42.40 13.87
C SER A 180 -8.47 -41.36 12.90
N ILE A 181 -9.45 -41.77 12.08
CA ILE A 181 -10.15 -40.84 11.18
C ILE A 181 -10.75 -39.69 12.01
N GLY A 182 -10.50 -38.45 11.57
CA GLY A 182 -10.86 -37.22 12.25
C GLY A 182 -9.72 -36.60 13.05
N ASP A 183 -8.64 -37.34 13.33
CA ASP A 183 -7.55 -36.84 14.15
C ASP A 183 -6.72 -35.77 13.43
N TYR A 184 -6.22 -34.83 14.23
CA TYR A 184 -5.28 -33.80 13.80
C TYR A 184 -3.88 -34.40 13.62
N VAL A 185 -3.31 -34.22 12.43
CA VAL A 185 -2.01 -34.79 12.03
C VAL A 185 -0.90 -33.76 12.16
N GLY A 186 -1.20 -32.50 11.90
CA GLY A 186 -0.23 -31.42 11.93
C GLY A 186 -0.73 -30.21 11.16
N LYS A 187 0.17 -29.25 10.92
CA LYS A 187 -0.17 -27.99 10.27
C LYS A 187 0.95 -27.56 9.35
N ILE A 188 0.57 -27.08 8.17
CA ILE A 188 1.46 -26.32 7.28
C ILE A 188 1.20 -24.84 7.46
N THR A 189 2.25 -24.03 7.41
CA THR A 189 2.13 -22.58 7.60
C THR A 189 2.86 -21.85 6.50
N ALA A 190 2.30 -20.72 6.10
CA ALA A 190 2.88 -19.85 5.10
C ALA A 190 2.61 -18.41 5.49
N PHE A 191 3.34 -17.49 4.89
CA PHE A 191 3.16 -16.06 5.04
C PHE A 191 3.26 -15.39 3.67
N ASP A 192 2.67 -14.22 3.57
CA ASP A 192 2.73 -13.37 2.39
C ASP A 192 3.02 -11.94 2.87
N LEU A 193 3.85 -11.22 2.13
CA LEU A 193 4.33 -9.89 2.52
C LEU A 193 3.38 -8.77 2.10
N ASP A 194 2.47 -9.04 1.16
CA ASP A 194 1.47 -8.12 0.64
C ASP A 194 0.45 -7.70 1.72
N SER A 195 -0.55 -6.88 1.37
CA SER A 195 -1.54 -6.34 2.31
C SER A 195 -2.99 -6.73 1.99
N GLY A 196 -3.86 -6.62 3.00
CA GLY A 196 -5.30 -6.89 2.83
C GLY A 196 -5.61 -8.27 2.24
N ASP A 197 -6.36 -8.29 1.13
CA ASP A 197 -6.76 -9.52 0.44
C ASP A 197 -5.58 -10.22 -0.27
N ASN A 198 -4.54 -9.47 -0.68
CA ASN A 198 -3.36 -9.97 -1.38
C ASN A 198 -2.46 -10.85 -0.49
N ARG A 199 -2.53 -10.71 0.84
CA ARG A 199 -1.88 -11.64 1.79
C ARG A 199 -2.77 -12.73 2.35
N LYS A 200 -4.05 -12.78 1.96
CA LYS A 200 -4.99 -13.73 2.56
C LYS A 200 -4.77 -15.11 1.95
N LEU A 201 -4.32 -16.05 2.77
CA LEU A 201 -3.89 -17.37 2.29
C LEU A 201 -5.06 -18.36 2.19
N THR A 202 -5.01 -19.18 1.14
CA THR A 202 -5.83 -20.38 0.99
C THR A 202 -4.95 -21.58 0.71
N TYR A 203 -4.98 -22.57 1.59
CA TYR A 203 -4.26 -23.82 1.46
C TYR A 203 -5.05 -24.83 0.62
N ALA A 204 -4.33 -25.63 -0.16
CA ALA A 204 -4.91 -26.76 -0.87
C ALA A 204 -3.89 -27.89 -0.94
N CYS A 205 -4.39 -29.11 -0.93
CA CYS A 205 -3.60 -30.23 -1.45
C CYS A 205 -3.57 -30.09 -2.97
N GLY A 206 -2.39 -30.16 -3.58
CA GLY A 206 -2.29 -30.24 -5.04
C GLY A 206 -3.12 -31.44 -5.53
N THR A 207 -3.66 -31.35 -6.75
CA THR A 207 -4.31 -32.49 -7.41
C THR A 207 -3.43 -33.71 -7.19
N CYS A 208 -3.97 -34.76 -6.57
CA CYS A 208 -3.28 -36.01 -6.28
C CYS A 208 -2.92 -36.70 -7.60
N LEU A 209 -1.98 -36.15 -8.38
CA LEU A 209 -1.63 -36.59 -9.73
C LEU A 209 -0.88 -37.93 -9.70
N SER A 210 -0.64 -38.47 -8.51
CA SER A 210 -0.29 -39.85 -8.34
C SER A 210 -0.69 -40.29 -6.94
N ASN A 211 -1.75 -41.10 -6.83
CA ASN A 211 -2.02 -41.96 -5.68
C ASN A 211 -0.84 -42.93 -5.49
N ILE A 212 0.30 -42.44 -5.01
CA ILE A 212 1.49 -43.24 -4.72
C ILE A 212 1.83 -42.95 -3.26
N GLY A 213 1.05 -43.53 -2.35
CA GLY A 213 1.65 -43.97 -1.08
C GLY A 213 2.54 -45.16 -1.39
N VAL A 214 3.84 -45.03 -1.18
CA VAL A 214 4.76 -46.18 -1.30
C VAL A 214 4.72 -46.90 0.04
N CYS A 215 3.85 -47.90 0.13
CA CYS A 215 3.92 -48.88 1.20
C CYS A 215 5.06 -49.87 0.87
N SER A 216 5.98 -50.08 1.81
CA SER A 216 7.05 -51.05 1.64
C SER A 216 6.48 -52.47 1.76
N GLY A 217 6.02 -53.02 0.64
CA GLY A 217 5.41 -54.35 0.54
C GLY A 217 4.09 -54.30 -0.22
N ASP A 218 4.13 -54.75 -1.47
CA ASP A 218 3.00 -54.92 -2.40
C ASP A 218 2.31 -53.67 -2.97
N SER A 219 1.94 -53.82 -4.25
CA SER A 219 1.53 -52.82 -5.23
C SER A 219 0.14 -52.19 -4.98
N MET A 220 -0.12 -51.68 -3.78
CA MET A 220 -1.36 -50.97 -3.46
C MET A 220 -1.13 -49.46 -3.53
N LYS A 221 -1.68 -48.83 -4.57
CA LYS A 221 -1.76 -47.36 -4.68
C LYS A 221 -2.68 -46.81 -3.59
N CYS A 222 -2.14 -46.46 -2.43
CA CYS A 222 -2.91 -45.80 -1.39
C CYS A 222 -3.30 -44.39 -1.87
N HIS A 223 -4.60 -44.10 -1.88
CA HIS A 223 -5.13 -42.75 -2.02
C HIS A 223 -4.61 -41.89 -0.87
N PHE A 224 -4.31 -40.60 -1.11
CA PHE A 224 -3.83 -39.68 -0.06
C PHE A 224 -4.97 -39.42 0.94
N PRO A 225 -4.95 -39.99 2.16
CA PRO A 225 -6.12 -40.04 3.03
C PRO A 225 -6.23 -38.80 3.94
N PHE A 226 -5.57 -37.70 3.61
CA PHE A 226 -5.52 -36.49 4.43
C PHE A 226 -6.21 -35.32 3.74
N SER A 227 -6.93 -34.51 4.51
CA SER A 227 -7.43 -33.21 4.07
C SER A 227 -6.64 -32.09 4.70
N ILE A 228 -6.58 -30.96 4.01
CA ILE A 228 -6.01 -29.71 4.51
C ILE A 228 -7.15 -28.71 4.62
N ASP A 229 -7.31 -28.16 5.81
CA ASP A 229 -8.22 -27.04 6.03
C ASP A 229 -7.71 -25.81 5.26
N PRO A 230 -8.53 -25.23 4.36
CA PRO A 230 -8.07 -24.20 3.43
C PRO A 230 -7.74 -22.87 4.11
N GLU A 231 -8.27 -22.59 5.31
CA GLU A 231 -8.05 -21.32 6.00
C GLU A 231 -6.92 -21.40 7.02
N THR A 232 -6.79 -22.55 7.67
CA THR A 232 -5.86 -22.74 8.78
C THR A 232 -4.60 -23.50 8.37
N GLY A 233 -4.64 -24.31 7.31
CA GLY A 233 -3.54 -25.22 6.95
C GLY A 233 -3.42 -26.43 7.88
N ASN A 234 -4.43 -26.68 8.73
CA ASN A 234 -4.48 -27.87 9.57
C ASN A 234 -4.72 -29.12 8.72
N ILE A 235 -3.99 -30.18 9.02
CA ILE A 235 -4.10 -31.47 8.35
C ILE A 235 -4.87 -32.42 9.23
N THR A 236 -5.89 -33.07 8.68
CA THR A 236 -6.70 -34.09 9.36
C THR A 236 -6.72 -35.39 8.57
N LEU A 237 -6.81 -36.52 9.27
CA LEU A 237 -6.99 -37.81 8.64
C LEU A 237 -8.46 -38.03 8.24
N ASN A 238 -8.74 -38.29 6.97
CA ASN A 238 -10.09 -38.54 6.45
C ASN A 238 -10.27 -39.93 5.79
N GLY A 239 -9.23 -40.76 5.74
CA GLY A 239 -9.30 -42.11 5.17
C GLY A 239 -8.47 -43.14 5.95
N CYS A 240 -8.57 -44.42 5.58
CA CYS A 240 -7.76 -45.46 6.20
C CYS A 240 -6.26 -45.25 5.86
N THR A 241 -5.40 -45.42 6.87
CA THR A 241 -3.96 -45.49 6.71
C THR A 241 -3.47 -46.93 6.78
N ALA A 242 -2.39 -47.27 6.08
CA ALA A 242 -1.84 -48.64 6.06
C ALA A 242 -0.42 -48.74 6.65
N GLY A 243 -0.06 -47.90 7.63
CA GLY A 243 1.30 -47.87 8.20
C GLY A 243 2.38 -47.47 7.18
N CYS A 244 2.04 -46.53 6.28
CA CYS A 244 2.88 -46.16 5.14
C CYS A 244 3.39 -44.71 5.21
N ILE A 245 4.29 -44.39 4.29
CA ILE A 245 4.72 -43.01 4.01
C ILE A 245 3.84 -42.46 2.88
N TYR A 246 3.21 -41.33 3.16
CA TYR A 246 2.40 -40.57 2.20
C TYR A 246 3.16 -39.31 1.83
N SER A 247 3.28 -39.03 0.53
CA SER A 247 3.84 -37.76 0.07
C SER A 247 2.95 -37.13 -0.99
N THR A 248 2.85 -35.80 -0.94
CA THR A 248 2.11 -35.02 -1.93
C THR A 248 2.68 -33.61 -2.02
N LEU A 249 2.36 -32.91 -3.11
CA LEU A 249 2.56 -31.48 -3.17
C LEU A 249 1.36 -30.78 -2.56
N VAL A 250 1.63 -29.80 -1.70
CA VAL A 250 0.63 -28.89 -1.16
C VAL A 250 0.89 -27.51 -1.74
N SER A 251 -0.18 -26.79 -2.04
CA SER A 251 -0.13 -25.42 -2.54
C SER A 251 -0.76 -24.47 -1.54
N VAL A 252 -0.21 -23.27 -1.47
CA VAL A 252 -0.85 -22.14 -0.82
C VAL A 252 -0.87 -21.00 -1.81
N CYS A 253 -2.01 -20.33 -1.91
CA CYS A 253 -2.18 -19.20 -2.80
C CYS A 253 -2.81 -18.04 -2.04
N ASP A 254 -2.52 -16.82 -2.46
CA ASP A 254 -3.24 -15.65 -1.98
C ASP A 254 -4.73 -15.67 -2.41
N SER A 255 -5.48 -14.69 -1.93
CA SER A 255 -6.90 -14.50 -2.25
C SER A 255 -7.12 -13.18 -2.99
N SER A 256 -6.11 -12.72 -3.74
CA SER A 256 -6.20 -11.50 -4.54
C SER A 256 -7.46 -11.54 -5.41
N LYS A 257 -8.31 -10.51 -5.29
CA LYS A 257 -9.54 -10.38 -6.10
C LYS A 257 -9.22 -10.06 -7.56
N PHE A 258 -8.02 -9.54 -7.81
CA PHE A 258 -7.54 -9.11 -9.11
C PHE A 258 -6.35 -9.97 -9.52
N SER A 259 -6.38 -10.48 -10.74
CA SER A 259 -5.37 -11.38 -11.30
C SER A 259 -3.99 -10.70 -11.43
N PRO A 260 -2.88 -11.45 -11.28
CA PRO A 260 -2.81 -12.88 -11.00
C PRO A 260 -2.86 -13.21 -9.51
N ARG A 261 -3.55 -14.30 -9.20
CA ARG A 261 -3.38 -15.03 -7.94
C ARG A 261 -1.99 -15.66 -7.93
N LEU A 262 -1.20 -15.38 -6.91
CA LEU A 262 0.13 -15.95 -6.71
C LEU A 262 0.03 -17.16 -5.78
N CYS A 263 0.90 -18.14 -6.04
CA CYS A 263 0.87 -19.42 -5.35
C CYS A 263 2.30 -19.94 -5.15
N ALA A 264 2.50 -20.67 -4.07
CA ALA A 264 3.66 -21.52 -3.87
C ALA A 264 3.26 -22.98 -3.65
N THR A 265 4.19 -23.88 -3.91
CA THR A 265 4.05 -25.32 -3.67
C THR A 265 5.21 -25.85 -2.86
N THR A 266 4.95 -26.78 -1.95
CA THR A 266 5.98 -27.51 -1.21
C THR A 266 5.63 -28.99 -1.06
N LEU A 267 6.62 -29.81 -0.69
CA LEU A 267 6.43 -31.23 -0.42
C LEU A 267 5.94 -31.44 1.01
N LEU A 268 4.84 -32.18 1.16
CA LEU A 268 4.37 -32.72 2.43
C LEU A 268 4.61 -34.22 2.45
N VAL A 269 5.30 -34.69 3.49
CA VAL A 269 5.55 -36.11 3.78
C VAL A 269 4.95 -36.43 5.14
N ILE A 270 4.08 -37.44 5.19
CA ILE A 270 3.48 -37.94 6.43
C ILE A 270 3.86 -39.41 6.57
N ARG A 271 4.60 -39.72 7.63
CA ARG A 271 4.92 -41.08 8.05
C ARG A 271 3.94 -41.49 9.14
N VAL A 272 3.19 -42.56 8.90
CA VAL A 272 2.34 -43.17 9.91
C VAL A 272 3.08 -44.39 10.45
N ASP A 273 3.64 -44.29 11.65
CA ASP A 273 4.21 -45.48 12.31
C ASP A 273 3.08 -46.20 13.03
N ASP A 274 2.95 -47.49 12.74
CA ASP A 274 2.02 -48.37 13.43
C ASP A 274 2.72 -48.90 14.69
N ILE A 275 2.31 -48.44 15.88
CA ILE A 275 2.74 -49.07 17.13
C ILE A 275 1.75 -50.19 17.44
N SER A 276 1.87 -51.29 16.73
CA SER A 276 1.31 -52.56 17.15
C SER A 276 2.40 -53.56 17.56
N PRO A 277 3.13 -53.37 18.69
CA PRO A 277 3.96 -54.41 19.27
C PRO A 277 3.17 -55.09 20.40
N PHE A 278 2.04 -55.71 20.08
CA PHE A 278 1.53 -56.78 20.93
C PHE A 278 1.51 -58.06 20.10
N PRO A 279 2.25 -59.11 20.50
CA PRO A 279 2.06 -60.41 19.90
C PRO A 279 0.62 -60.81 20.19
N ILE A 280 -0.17 -61.06 19.15
CA ILE A 280 -1.48 -61.68 19.28
C ILE A 280 -1.22 -63.11 19.80
N PHE A 281 -1.15 -63.24 21.12
CA PHE A 281 -1.53 -64.48 21.78
C PHE A 281 -2.95 -64.27 22.25
N ASP A 282 -3.91 -64.79 21.49
CA ASP A 282 -5.18 -65.19 22.08
C ASP A 282 -5.63 -66.54 21.54
N ARG A 283 -5.42 -67.55 22.41
CA ARG A 283 -6.36 -68.66 22.52
C ARG A 283 -7.65 -68.08 23.09
N GLU A 284 -8.71 -68.16 22.29
CA GLU A 284 -10.11 -68.14 22.74
C GLU A 284 -10.53 -66.96 23.64
N LYS A 285 -11.06 -65.90 23.01
CA LYS A 285 -12.37 -65.28 23.36
C LYS A 285 -12.55 -63.95 22.62
N GLU A 286 -13.19 -63.99 21.45
CA GLU A 286 -13.86 -62.80 20.90
C GLU A 286 -15.36 -62.93 21.10
N ASN A 287 -15.87 -62.25 22.12
CA ASN A 287 -17.22 -61.72 22.13
C ASN A 287 -17.11 -60.26 22.58
N ASN A 288 -17.53 -59.35 21.70
CA ASN A 288 -17.66 -57.90 21.89
C ASN A 288 -16.39 -57.08 22.12
N ARG A 289 -15.77 -56.63 21.02
CA ARG A 289 -15.29 -55.25 20.86
C ARG A 289 -15.11 -54.93 19.37
N THR A 290 -15.94 -54.03 18.86
CA THR A 290 -15.79 -53.38 17.56
C THR A 290 -14.54 -52.51 17.56
N SER A 291 -13.40 -53.05 17.13
CA SER A 291 -12.36 -52.23 16.49
C SER A 291 -12.70 -52.21 14.99
N LEU A 292 -12.80 -51.01 14.42
CA LEU A 292 -12.89 -50.84 12.97
C LEU A 292 -11.52 -51.14 12.38
N HIS A 293 -11.21 -52.43 12.21
CA HIS A 293 -10.16 -52.85 11.31
C HIS A 293 -10.66 -52.70 9.88
N CYS A 294 -10.00 -51.86 9.07
CA CYS A 294 -10.30 -51.72 7.65
C CYS A 294 -10.02 -53.08 6.96
N SER A 295 -11.06 -53.91 6.82
CA SER A 295 -10.99 -55.11 5.99
C SER A 295 -11.20 -54.71 4.52
N PRO A 296 -10.41 -55.22 3.58
CA PRO A 296 -10.61 -54.93 2.16
C PRO A 296 -11.94 -55.54 1.70
N VAL A 297 -12.87 -54.68 1.30
CA VAL A 297 -14.11 -55.09 0.63
C VAL A 297 -13.75 -55.44 -0.82
N TYR A 298 -13.70 -56.73 -1.13
CA TYR A 298 -13.69 -57.19 -2.51
C TYR A 298 -15.11 -57.10 -3.08
N PRO A 299 -15.31 -56.59 -4.31
CA PRO A 299 -16.60 -56.70 -4.98
C PRO A 299 -16.85 -58.17 -5.32
N ASP A 300 -17.93 -58.71 -4.77
CA ASP A 300 -18.39 -60.08 -4.94
C ASP A 300 -18.88 -60.30 -6.38
N SER A 301 -18.08 -60.98 -7.21
CA SER A 301 -18.46 -61.37 -8.56
C SER A 301 -19.29 -62.66 -8.53
N THR A 302 -20.53 -62.55 -8.06
CA THR A 302 -21.51 -63.62 -8.23
C THR A 302 -22.02 -63.63 -9.68
N ILE A 303 -21.52 -64.60 -10.44
CA ILE A 303 -22.06 -65.00 -11.74
C ILE A 303 -23.45 -65.59 -11.53
N ALA A 304 -24.49 -64.94 -12.06
CA ALA A 304 -25.83 -65.51 -12.17
C ALA A 304 -25.94 -66.38 -13.44
N PRO A 305 -26.50 -67.60 -13.38
CA PRO A 305 -26.84 -68.36 -14.57
C PRO A 305 -28.21 -67.90 -15.10
N THR A 306 -28.25 -67.40 -16.33
CA THR A 306 -29.51 -67.19 -17.05
C THR A 306 -29.95 -68.50 -17.69
N SER A 307 -31.06 -69.05 -17.20
CA SER A 307 -31.85 -70.09 -17.87
C SER A 307 -32.72 -69.49 -18.97
N ASP A 308 -32.78 -70.16 -20.12
CA ASP A 308 -33.70 -69.94 -21.23
C ASP A 308 -35.17 -69.86 -20.81
N THR A 309 -35.94 -69.01 -21.50
CA THR A 309 -37.30 -69.32 -22.00
C THR A 309 -37.82 -68.17 -22.89
N THR A 310 -37.75 -68.35 -24.21
CA THR A 310 -38.84 -68.46 -25.22
C THR A 310 -38.30 -68.15 -26.60
#